data_AF-U5L679-F1
#
_entry.id   AF-U5L679-F1
#
_cell.length_a   1.000
_cell.length_b   1.000
_cell.length_c   1.000
_cell.angle_alpha   90.00
_cell.angle_beta   90.00
_cell.angle_gamma   90.00
#
_symmetry.space_group_name_H-M   'P 1'
#
loop_
_entity.id
_entity.type
_entity.pdbx_description
1 polymer ?
#
loop_
_entity_poly.entity_id
_entity_poly.type
_entity_poly.pdbx_seq_one_letter_code
_entity_poly.pdbx_strand_id
1 'polypeptide(L)'
;MKKIIFILAAIALLLVLFITVNFMKTTNNTDQNESIEQTQPESGPSEEAWDPDAAPEQVAKVEGATTTFPVDQSSAEKEVMDTMHFMTHQKVMAEKKTGAVEMSKENVEKIFSILQSSDFEKKETLLEIAAKWRNEDFTGIIEDHNYFWEMDGGQIGKAYRVLKPADEEKFIENNFRNP
;
A
#
# COMPACT_ATOMS: atom_id res chain seq x y z
N MET A 1 -31.31 14.73 -32.60
CA MET A 1 -30.63 13.83 -33.57
C MET A 1 -29.36 14.44 -34.15
N LYS A 2 -29.40 15.56 -34.88
CA LYS A 2 -28.18 16.19 -35.48
C LYS A 2 -27.06 16.49 -34.47
N LYS A 3 -27.39 17.04 -33.29
CA LYS A 3 -26.40 17.35 -32.23
C LYS A 3 -25.70 16.10 -31.66
N ILE A 4 -26.38 14.96 -31.61
CA ILE A 4 -25.83 13.69 -31.09
C ILE A 4 -24.86 13.07 -32.11
N ILE A 5 -25.15 13.21 -33.41
CA ILE A 5 -24.26 12.77 -34.50
C ILE A 5 -22.95 13.58 -34.49
N PHE A 6 -23.00 14.89 -34.23
CA PHE A 6 -21.79 15.72 -34.12
C PHE A 6 -20.91 15.36 -32.91
N ILE A 7 -21.52 14.99 -31.78
CA ILE A 7 -20.78 14.57 -30.58
C ILE A 7 -20.07 13.22 -30.80
N LEU A 8 -20.75 12.24 -31.41
CA LEU A 8 -20.14 10.94 -31.71
C LEU A 8 -19.01 11.05 -32.75
N ALA A 9 -19.15 11.93 -33.75
CA ALA A 9 -18.09 12.19 -34.72
C ALA A 9 -16.85 12.83 -34.06
N ALA A 10 -17.03 13.75 -33.10
CA ALA A 10 -15.92 14.36 -32.37
C ALA A 10 -15.18 13.34 -31.47
N ILE A 11 -15.91 12.45 -30.80
CA ILE A 11 -15.32 11.39 -29.96
C ILE A 11 -14.52 10.39 -30.81
N ALA A 12 -15.04 9.99 -31.97
CA ALA A 12 -14.33 9.09 -32.87
C ALA A 12 -13.02 9.73 -33.39
N LEU A 13 -13.02 11.04 -33.66
CA LEU A 13 -11.85 11.76 -34.14
C LEU A 13 -10.77 11.90 -33.05
N LEU A 14 -11.18 12.11 -31.79
CA LEU A 14 -10.27 12.12 -30.63
C LEU A 14 -9.65 10.73 -30.37
N LEU A 15 -10.42 9.65 -30.53
CA LEU A 15 -9.89 8.28 -30.40
C LEU A 15 -8.87 7.94 -31.49
N VAL A 16 -9.12 8.35 -32.74
CA VAL A 16 -8.15 8.17 -33.83
C VAL A 16 -6.87 8.97 -33.56
N LEU A 17 -7.00 10.23 -33.10
CA LEU A 17 -5.85 11.07 -32.74
C LEU A 17 -5.02 10.47 -31.59
N PHE A 18 -5.69 9.89 -30.58
CA PHE A 18 -5.04 9.23 -29.46
C PHE A 18 -4.25 8.00 -29.92
N ILE A 19 -4.80 7.20 -30.83
CA ILE A 19 -4.12 6.01 -31.37
C ILE A 19 -2.92 6.41 -32.23
N THR A 20 -3.03 7.44 -33.09
CA THR A 20 -1.91 7.87 -33.94
C THR A 20 -0.73 8.43 -33.15
N VAL A 21 -0.99 9.17 -32.06
CA VAL A 21 0.06 9.70 -31.16
C VAL A 21 0.80 8.56 -30.44
N ASN A 22 0.08 7.56 -29.93
CA ASN A 22 0.69 6.41 -29.25
C ASN A 22 1.48 5.52 -30.23
N PHE A 23 1.03 5.38 -31.48
CA PHE A 23 1.73 4.61 -32.51
C PHE A 23 3.02 5.32 -32.98
N MET A 24 3.03 6.66 -33.09
CA MET A 24 4.25 7.45 -33.35
C MET A 24 5.26 7.34 -32.21
N LYS A 25 4.81 7.34 -30.94
CA LYS A 25 5.73 7.21 -29.79
C LYS A 25 6.44 5.85 -29.73
N THR A 26 5.81 4.80 -30.26
CA THR A 26 6.35 3.42 -30.23
C THR A 26 7.40 3.16 -31.32
N THR A 27 7.43 3.94 -32.40
CA THR A 27 8.31 3.69 -33.57
C THR A 27 9.61 4.49 -33.57
N ASN A 28 9.81 5.41 -32.61
CA ASN A 28 10.94 6.34 -32.61
C ASN A 28 12.13 5.96 -31.69
N ASN A 29 12.19 4.72 -31.19
CA ASN A 29 13.40 4.23 -30.53
C ASN A 29 14.32 3.56 -31.56
N THR A 30 15.08 4.39 -32.27
CA THR A 30 16.30 3.99 -32.99
C THR A 30 17.42 4.85 -32.46
N ASP A 31 18.44 4.17 -31.93
CA ASP A 31 19.66 4.73 -31.38
C ASP A 31 20.32 5.76 -32.29
N GLN A 32 20.66 6.93 -31.75
CA GLN A 32 21.84 7.70 -32.13
C GLN A 32 22.45 8.37 -30.89
N ASN A 33 23.64 7.89 -30.57
CA ASN A 33 24.67 8.55 -29.81
C ASN A 33 25.15 9.80 -30.58
N GLU A 34 24.89 10.99 -30.07
CA GLU A 34 25.74 12.17 -30.31
C GLU A 34 25.83 13.03 -29.03
N SER A 35 27.06 13.29 -28.64
CA SER A 35 27.51 14.10 -27.51
C SER A 35 27.32 15.59 -27.74
N ILE A 36 26.57 16.29 -26.87
CA ILE A 36 26.69 17.74 -26.65
C ILE A 36 26.52 18.04 -25.17
N GLU A 37 27.58 18.58 -24.57
CA GLU A 37 27.61 19.19 -23.25
C GLU A 37 26.74 20.46 -23.25
N GLN A 38 25.67 20.47 -22.45
CA GLN A 38 24.90 21.67 -22.18
C GLN A 38 24.58 21.74 -20.68
N THR A 39 25.26 22.65 -20.00
CA THR A 39 25.02 23.04 -18.62
C THR A 39 23.65 23.73 -18.52
N GLN A 40 22.75 23.20 -17.69
CA GLN A 40 21.56 23.92 -17.20
C GLN A 40 21.35 23.62 -15.71
N PRO A 41 20.83 24.59 -14.93
CA PRO A 41 20.80 24.53 -13.49
C PRO A 41 19.70 23.58 -12.97
N GLU A 42 20.06 22.89 -11.91
CA GLU A 42 19.27 22.02 -11.05
C GLU A 42 18.14 22.80 -10.34
N SER A 43 16.93 22.23 -10.30
CA SER A 43 15.96 22.25 -9.18
C SER A 43 14.52 21.96 -9.64
N GLY A 44 14.25 20.70 -9.93
CA GLY A 44 12.96 20.08 -9.64
C GLY A 44 13.23 18.96 -8.63
N PRO A 45 12.30 18.64 -7.70
CA PRO A 45 12.54 17.56 -6.77
C PRO A 45 12.71 16.29 -7.59
N SER A 46 13.90 15.70 -7.55
CA SER A 46 14.14 14.37 -8.06
C SER A 46 13.17 13.44 -7.34
N GLU A 47 12.27 12.79 -8.09
CA GLU A 47 11.67 11.55 -7.63
C GLU A 47 12.84 10.59 -7.44
N GLU A 48 13.29 10.45 -6.19
CA GLU A 48 14.29 9.47 -5.80
C GLU A 48 13.80 8.11 -6.30
N ALA A 49 14.60 7.44 -7.14
CA ALA A 49 14.25 6.12 -7.62
C ALA A 49 14.00 5.22 -6.40
N TRP A 50 12.81 4.64 -6.31
CA TRP A 50 12.39 3.78 -5.20
C TRP A 50 13.42 2.66 -5.00
N ASP A 51 14.14 2.71 -3.89
CA ASP A 51 15.06 1.67 -3.44
C ASP A 51 14.31 0.73 -2.48
N PRO A 52 13.89 -0.47 -2.91
CA PRO A 52 13.21 -1.43 -2.05
C PRO A 52 14.09 -1.95 -0.89
N ASP A 53 15.38 -1.63 -0.87
CA ASP A 53 16.30 -1.99 0.21
C ASP A 53 16.62 -0.82 1.16
N ALA A 54 16.08 0.37 0.92
CA ALA A 54 16.23 1.52 1.80
C ALA A 54 15.45 1.31 3.11
N ALA A 55 16.09 0.65 4.09
CA ALA A 55 15.58 0.50 5.44
C ALA A 55 15.12 1.81 6.12
N PRO A 56 15.75 2.99 5.92
CA PRO A 56 15.34 4.24 6.58
C PRO A 56 13.88 4.64 6.31
N GLU A 57 13.39 4.49 5.08
CA GLU A 57 12.01 4.84 4.74
C GLU A 57 11.02 3.83 5.34
N GLN A 58 11.35 2.54 5.28
CA GLN A 58 10.48 1.45 5.73
C GLN A 58 10.25 1.43 7.26
N VAL A 59 11.13 2.08 8.03
CA VAL A 59 11.05 2.20 9.49
C VAL A 59 10.68 3.61 9.97
N ALA A 60 10.52 4.58 9.05
CA ALA A 60 10.19 5.95 9.40
C ALA A 60 8.80 6.07 10.08
N LYS A 61 8.54 7.22 10.68
CA LYS A 61 7.21 7.55 11.18
C LYS A 61 6.23 7.62 10.01
N VAL A 62 5.17 6.85 10.09
CA VAL A 62 4.12 6.77 9.08
C VAL A 62 3.01 7.75 9.43
N GLU A 63 2.50 8.48 8.43
CA GLU A 63 1.32 9.31 8.60
C GLU A 63 0.12 8.45 9.03
N GLY A 64 -0.62 8.89 10.05
CA GLY A 64 -1.75 8.15 10.60
C GLY A 64 -1.35 6.99 11.53
N ALA A 65 -0.08 6.86 11.92
CA ALA A 65 0.30 5.99 13.03
C ALA A 65 -0.42 6.40 14.32
N THR A 66 -1.02 5.44 15.02
CA THR A 66 -1.78 5.68 16.26
C THR A 66 -1.37 4.70 17.35
N THR A 67 -1.26 5.21 18.58
CA THR A 67 -1.10 4.41 19.81
C THR A 67 -2.43 3.97 20.40
N THR A 68 -3.54 4.54 19.93
CA THR A 68 -4.90 4.16 20.33
C THR A 68 -5.44 3.12 19.35
N PHE A 69 -5.96 2.02 19.88
CA PHE A 69 -6.60 0.97 19.09
C PHE A 69 -7.93 1.47 18.51
N PRO A 70 -8.13 1.45 17.17
CA PRO A 70 -9.15 2.29 16.52
C PRO A 70 -10.54 1.62 16.35
N VAL A 71 -10.71 0.34 16.68
CA VAL A 71 -11.94 -0.42 16.44
C VAL A 71 -12.49 -1.10 17.69
N ASP A 72 -13.79 -1.33 17.71
CA ASP A 72 -14.51 -2.05 18.76
C ASP A 72 -15.57 -3.00 18.17
N GLN A 73 -16.44 -3.56 19.02
CA GLN A 73 -17.47 -4.53 18.60
C GLN A 73 -18.56 -3.94 17.69
N SER A 74 -18.69 -2.61 17.62
CA SER A 74 -19.64 -1.91 16.77
C SER A 74 -19.08 -1.51 15.41
N SER A 75 -17.76 -1.64 15.21
CA SER A 75 -17.08 -1.32 13.96
C SER A 75 -17.52 -2.21 12.80
N ALA A 76 -17.54 -1.64 11.61
CA ALA A 76 -17.83 -2.38 10.38
C ALA A 76 -16.66 -3.31 9.98
N GLU A 77 -16.95 -4.36 9.20
CA GLU A 77 -15.93 -5.31 8.69
C GLU A 77 -14.73 -4.58 8.06
N LYS A 78 -15.00 -3.56 7.22
CA LYS A 78 -13.96 -2.77 6.55
C LYS A 78 -13.02 -2.07 7.54
N GLU A 79 -13.55 -1.47 8.60
CA GLU A 79 -12.73 -0.76 9.59
C GLU A 79 -11.80 -1.73 10.34
N VAL A 80 -12.31 -2.93 10.63
CA VAL A 80 -11.53 -4.01 11.26
C VAL A 80 -10.46 -4.52 10.30
N MET A 81 -10.80 -4.74 9.02
CA MET A 81 -9.83 -5.12 7.99
C MET A 81 -8.73 -4.07 7.80
N ASP A 82 -9.07 -2.78 7.82
CA ASP A 82 -8.11 -1.68 7.69
C ASP A 82 -7.18 -1.63 8.90
N THR A 83 -7.73 -1.86 10.10
CA THR A 83 -6.93 -1.98 11.31
C THR A 83 -5.96 -3.16 11.22
N MET A 84 -6.44 -4.33 10.78
CA MET A 84 -5.60 -5.51 10.57
C MET A 84 -4.51 -5.24 9.52
N HIS A 85 -4.84 -4.56 8.42
CA HIS A 85 -3.87 -4.15 7.40
C HIS A 85 -2.79 -3.25 8.01
N PHE A 86 -3.18 -2.19 8.71
CA PHE A 86 -2.23 -1.26 9.36
C PHE A 86 -1.36 -1.92 10.42
N MET A 87 -1.84 -2.99 11.06
CA MET A 87 -1.01 -3.79 11.96
C MET A 87 0.13 -4.49 11.23
N THR A 88 -0.11 -4.99 10.01
CA THR A 88 0.93 -5.70 9.25
C THR A 88 2.11 -4.82 8.82
N HIS A 89 1.93 -3.49 8.72
CA HIS A 89 2.99 -2.55 8.36
C HIS A 89 4.22 -2.59 9.28
N GLN A 90 4.05 -3.02 10.55
CA GLN A 90 5.13 -3.25 11.50
C GLN A 90 6.05 -4.42 11.11
N LYS A 91 5.54 -5.38 10.34
CA LYS A 91 6.20 -6.66 10.04
C LYS A 91 6.74 -6.76 8.62
N VAL A 92 6.27 -5.92 7.68
CA VAL A 92 6.60 -6.04 6.26
C VAL A 92 7.33 -4.82 5.72
N MET A 93 8.10 -5.03 4.66
CA MET A 93 8.49 -3.98 3.74
C MET A 93 7.50 -3.95 2.59
N ALA A 94 7.03 -2.76 2.26
CA ALA A 94 6.01 -2.53 1.24
C ALA A 94 6.40 -1.34 0.38
N GLU A 95 5.93 -1.32 -0.86
CA GLU A 95 6.17 -0.21 -1.80
C GLU A 95 5.85 1.15 -1.17
N LYS A 96 4.77 1.19 -0.38
CA LYS A 96 4.35 2.35 0.42
C LYS A 96 3.56 1.86 1.62
N LYS A 97 3.69 2.56 2.75
CA LYS A 97 2.88 2.37 3.97
C LYS A 97 2.09 3.64 4.27
N THR A 98 0.85 3.49 4.71
CA THR A 98 0.00 4.61 5.15
C THR A 98 -0.87 4.10 6.29
N GLY A 99 -0.89 4.80 7.42
CA GLY A 99 -1.45 4.30 8.67
C GLY A 99 -0.55 3.25 9.34
N ALA A 100 -0.58 3.19 10.67
CA ALA A 100 0.04 2.12 11.43
C ALA A 100 -0.69 1.93 12.75
N VAL A 101 -0.96 0.68 13.09
CA VAL A 101 -1.50 0.27 14.39
C VAL A 101 -0.53 -0.74 14.96
N GLU A 102 -0.15 -0.61 16.24
CA GLU A 102 0.84 -1.52 16.80
C GLU A 102 0.32 -2.97 16.80
N MET A 103 1.11 -3.90 16.25
CA MET A 103 0.84 -5.34 16.30
C MET A 103 1.28 -5.91 17.66
N SER A 104 0.78 -5.32 18.74
CA SER A 104 1.03 -5.78 20.11
C SER A 104 0.14 -6.98 20.44
N LYS A 105 0.57 -7.81 21.40
CA LYS A 105 -0.24 -8.94 21.89
C LYS A 105 -1.64 -8.50 22.32
N GLU A 106 -1.74 -7.35 23.00
CA GLU A 106 -3.02 -6.80 23.44
C GLU A 106 -3.93 -6.45 22.25
N ASN A 107 -3.39 -5.78 21.22
CA ASN A 107 -4.19 -5.40 20.05
C ASN A 107 -4.60 -6.62 19.21
N VAL A 108 -3.74 -7.63 19.10
CA VAL A 108 -4.09 -8.91 18.44
C VAL A 108 -5.23 -9.62 19.18
N GLU A 109 -5.20 -9.65 20.52
CA GLU A 109 -6.31 -10.23 21.31
C GLU A 109 -7.61 -9.42 21.13
N LYS A 110 -7.55 -8.09 21.06
CA LYS A 110 -8.72 -7.24 20.78
C LYS A 110 -9.33 -7.56 19.42
N ILE A 111 -8.52 -7.60 18.35
CA ILE A 111 -8.98 -8.01 17.01
C ILE A 111 -9.64 -9.39 17.06
N PHE A 112 -8.96 -10.37 17.67
CA PHE A 112 -9.48 -11.74 17.76
C PHE A 112 -10.83 -11.78 18.49
N SER A 113 -11.00 -11.00 19.56
CA SER A 113 -12.27 -10.90 20.28
C SER A 113 -13.37 -10.25 19.45
N ILE A 114 -13.08 -9.17 18.72
CA ILE A 114 -14.04 -8.49 17.85
C ILE A 114 -14.55 -9.46 16.77
N LEU A 115 -13.62 -10.14 16.09
CA LEU A 115 -13.92 -11.11 15.05
C LEU A 115 -14.73 -12.31 15.56
N GLN A 116 -14.44 -12.81 16.77
CA GLN A 116 -15.24 -13.90 17.35
C GLN A 116 -16.70 -13.49 17.56
N SER A 117 -16.96 -12.24 17.95
CA SER A 117 -18.30 -11.72 18.22
C SER A 117 -19.05 -11.19 16.99
N SER A 118 -18.39 -11.03 15.85
CA SER A 118 -19.01 -10.42 14.67
C SER A 118 -19.82 -11.40 13.82
N ASP A 119 -20.62 -10.87 12.90
CA ASP A 119 -21.32 -11.56 11.82
C ASP A 119 -20.77 -11.20 10.42
N PHE A 120 -19.49 -10.79 10.40
CA PHE A 120 -18.74 -10.39 9.22
C PHE A 120 -18.76 -11.46 8.13
N GLU A 121 -18.86 -11.02 6.88
CA GLU A 121 -18.87 -11.89 5.70
C GLU A 121 -17.57 -12.72 5.60
N LYS A 122 -16.43 -12.12 5.96
CA LYS A 122 -15.10 -12.73 5.90
C LYS A 122 -14.60 -13.23 7.26
N LYS A 123 -15.51 -13.39 8.23
CA LYS A 123 -15.17 -13.76 9.61
C LYS A 123 -14.21 -14.94 9.71
N GLU A 124 -14.45 -16.01 8.97
CA GLU A 124 -13.62 -17.23 9.03
C GLU A 124 -12.17 -16.93 8.62
N THR A 125 -11.96 -16.33 7.45
CA THR A 125 -10.63 -15.93 6.96
C THR A 125 -9.93 -14.97 7.92
N LEU A 126 -10.65 -13.97 8.44
CA LEU A 126 -10.08 -13.00 9.37
C LEU A 126 -9.69 -13.65 10.71
N LEU A 127 -10.49 -14.59 11.22
CA LEU A 127 -10.18 -15.35 12.43
C LEU A 127 -8.95 -16.25 12.24
N GLU A 128 -8.81 -16.88 11.07
CA GLU A 128 -7.61 -17.68 10.75
C GLU A 128 -6.34 -16.83 10.77
N ILE A 129 -6.38 -15.66 10.13
CA ILE A 129 -5.27 -14.69 10.14
C ILE A 129 -4.96 -14.24 11.58
N ALA A 130 -5.98 -13.78 12.32
CA ALA A 130 -5.79 -13.31 13.69
C ALA A 130 -5.30 -14.41 14.64
N ALA A 131 -5.72 -15.68 14.44
CA ALA A 131 -5.27 -16.81 15.23
C ALA A 131 -3.77 -17.10 15.02
N LYS A 132 -3.25 -16.98 13.79
CA LYS A 132 -1.80 -17.08 13.53
C LYS A 132 -1.04 -16.00 14.30
N TRP A 133 -1.46 -14.75 14.17
CA TRP A 133 -0.80 -13.63 14.86
C TRP A 133 -0.84 -13.78 16.38
N ARG A 134 -1.96 -14.28 16.92
CA ARG A 134 -2.13 -14.56 18.36
C ARG A 134 -1.14 -15.59 18.89
N ASN A 135 -0.78 -16.57 18.04
CA ASN A 135 0.22 -17.59 18.35
C ASN A 135 1.66 -17.13 18.02
N GLU A 136 1.85 -15.83 17.74
CA GLU A 136 3.13 -15.25 17.31
C GLU A 136 3.68 -15.88 16.00
N ASP A 137 2.80 -16.49 15.20
CA ASP A 137 3.12 -17.03 13.89
C ASP A 137 2.93 -15.95 12.82
N PHE A 138 4.06 -15.40 12.35
CA PHE A 138 4.13 -14.40 11.29
C PHE A 138 4.76 -14.96 10.00
N THR A 139 4.82 -16.28 9.84
CA THR A 139 5.46 -16.92 8.68
C THR A 139 4.81 -16.54 7.35
N GLY A 140 3.51 -16.22 7.36
CA GLY A 140 2.73 -15.77 6.20
C GLY A 140 2.34 -14.29 6.20
N ILE A 141 3.11 -13.42 6.87
CA ILE A 141 2.71 -12.03 7.10
C ILE A 141 2.69 -11.17 5.82
N ILE A 142 3.45 -11.55 4.79
CA ILE A 142 3.42 -10.88 3.48
C ILE A 142 2.09 -11.20 2.79
N GLU A 143 1.68 -12.47 2.82
CA GLU A 143 0.41 -12.93 2.27
C GLU A 143 -0.77 -12.31 3.01
N ASP A 144 -0.69 -12.23 4.34
CA ASP A 144 -1.71 -11.59 5.16
C ASP A 144 -1.85 -10.09 4.83
N HIS A 145 -0.73 -9.35 4.74
CA HIS A 145 -0.75 -7.96 4.28
C HIS A 145 -1.38 -7.84 2.89
N ASN A 146 -0.91 -8.67 1.95
CA ASN A 146 -1.33 -8.58 0.55
C ASN A 146 -2.78 -9.00 0.34
N TYR A 147 -3.33 -9.87 1.20
CA TYR A 147 -4.76 -10.15 1.23
C TYR A 147 -5.57 -8.88 1.50
N PHE A 148 -5.24 -8.10 2.54
CA PHE A 148 -5.94 -6.85 2.83
C PHE A 148 -5.75 -5.81 1.72
N TRP A 149 -4.52 -5.69 1.20
CA TRP A 149 -4.20 -4.81 0.09
C TRP A 149 -5.00 -5.14 -1.18
N GLU A 150 -5.17 -6.43 -1.51
CA GLU A 150 -5.99 -6.87 -2.65
C GLU A 150 -7.48 -6.56 -2.43
N MET A 151 -7.98 -6.76 -1.21
CA MET A 151 -9.37 -6.46 -0.85
C MET A 151 -9.71 -4.96 -0.98
N ASP A 152 -8.71 -4.09 -0.82
CA ASP A 152 -8.82 -2.64 -1.01
C ASP A 152 -8.61 -2.17 -2.47
N GLY A 153 -8.52 -3.11 -3.41
CA GLY A 153 -8.36 -2.80 -4.84
C GLY A 153 -6.93 -2.38 -5.21
N GLY A 154 -5.94 -2.96 -4.51
CA GLY A 154 -4.52 -2.64 -4.55
C GLY A 154 -3.95 -2.16 -5.88
N GLN A 155 -3.25 -1.01 -5.82
CA GLN A 155 -2.51 -0.42 -6.94
C GLN A 155 -1.05 -0.11 -6.54
N ILE A 156 -0.88 0.51 -5.38
CA ILE A 156 0.42 0.88 -4.78
C ILE A 156 0.43 0.34 -3.36
N GLY A 157 1.59 -0.09 -2.87
CA GLY A 157 1.76 -0.46 -1.46
C GLY A 157 1.84 -1.97 -1.21
N LYS A 158 2.06 -2.79 -2.24
CA LYS A 158 2.20 -4.23 -2.07
C LYS A 158 3.43 -4.58 -1.21
N ALA A 159 3.28 -5.52 -0.29
CA ALA A 159 4.39 -6.04 0.50
C ALA A 159 5.23 -7.04 -0.32
N TYR A 160 6.56 -6.93 -0.20
CA TYR A 160 7.51 -7.77 -0.95
C TYR A 160 8.53 -8.48 -0.06
N ARG A 161 8.64 -8.12 1.23
CA ARG A 161 9.61 -8.74 2.16
C ARG A 161 9.17 -8.59 3.61
N VAL A 162 9.64 -9.47 4.50
CA VAL A 162 9.51 -9.34 5.96
C VAL A 162 10.57 -8.37 6.48
N LEU A 163 10.19 -7.46 7.38
CA LEU A 163 11.14 -6.59 8.08
C LEU A 163 12.12 -7.43 8.92
N LYS A 164 13.38 -7.00 8.96
CA LYS A 164 14.35 -7.61 9.88
C LYS A 164 13.98 -7.23 11.32
N PRO A 165 14.29 -8.06 12.34
CA PRO A 165 13.94 -7.77 13.72
C PRO A 165 14.41 -6.38 14.21
N ALA A 166 15.64 -5.98 13.88
CA ALA A 166 16.18 -4.66 14.26
C ALA A 166 15.48 -3.48 13.56
N ASP A 167 14.91 -3.72 12.38
CA ASP A 167 14.15 -2.70 11.64
C ASP A 167 12.70 -2.64 12.12
N GLU A 168 12.09 -3.77 12.48
CA GLU A 168 10.81 -3.81 13.20
C GLU A 168 10.90 -3.04 14.52
N GLU A 169 11.95 -3.24 15.31
CA GLU A 169 12.13 -2.52 16.59
C GLU A 169 12.21 -1.00 16.37
N LYS A 170 12.94 -0.54 15.35
CA LYS A 170 12.97 0.87 14.96
C LYS A 170 11.61 1.38 14.48
N PHE A 171 10.87 0.58 13.71
CA PHE A 171 9.53 0.94 13.29
C PHE A 171 8.63 1.17 14.51
N ILE A 172 8.67 0.27 15.48
CA ILE A 172 7.89 0.39 16.73
C ILE A 172 8.28 1.66 17.48
N GLU A 173 9.58 1.92 17.64
CA GLU A 173 10.08 3.11 18.34
C GLU A 173 9.58 4.41 17.69
N ASN A 174 9.74 4.52 16.36
CA ASN A 174 9.40 5.71 15.58
C ASN A 174 7.89 5.98 15.48
N ASN A 175 7.05 4.94 15.61
CA ASN A 175 5.61 5.05 15.39
C ASN A 175 4.77 4.99 16.67
N PHE A 176 5.27 4.34 17.74
CA PHE A 176 4.45 4.02 18.92
C PHE A 176 5.09 4.34 20.28
N ARG A 177 6.38 4.71 20.34
CA ARG A 177 7.08 5.01 21.61
C ARG A 177 7.51 6.46 21.74
N ASN A 178 7.89 7.09 20.63
CA ASN A 178 8.17 8.53 20.55
C ASN A 178 7.16 9.25 19.62
N PRO A 179 5.85 9.19 19.90
CA PRO A 179 4.83 9.76 19.02
C PRO A 179 4.84 11.29 18.97
#